data_AF-C0GC59-F1
#
_entry.id   AF-C0GC59-F1
#
_cell.length_a   1.000
_cell.length_b   1.000
_cell.length_c   1.000
_cell.angle_alpha   90.00
_cell.angle_beta   90.00
_cell.angle_gamma   90.00
#
_symmetry.space_group_name_H-M   'P 1'
#
loop_
_entity.id
_entity.type
_entity.pdbx_description
1 polymer ?
#
loop_
_entity_poly.entity_id
_entity_poly.type
_entity_poly.pdbx_seq_one_letter_code
_entity_poly.pdbx_strand_id
1 'polypeptide(L)'
;MAGAVIGTFEETLETMAAVAFFIPLIMDMGGNLGTQSSSIFTRAYVLGHINMKAFSKHLAKEVGVGLSIGVMLGILAAIAATVWQGSPELGIAVGLALAATCTLASGLGFFIPWILVRLGMDQVAGSDPIITTIKDITGLLIYFFLINQFVGLI
;
A
#
# COMPACT_ATOMS: atom_id res chain seq x y z
N MET A 1 12.99 5.34 8.49
CA MET A 1 11.71 6.08 8.49
C MET A 1 10.54 5.22 8.96
N ALA A 2 10.32 4.02 8.41
CA ALA A 2 9.32 3.08 8.92
C ALA A 2 9.45 2.79 10.44
N GLY A 3 10.69 2.64 10.95
CA GLY A 3 10.92 2.48 12.39
C GLY A 3 10.45 3.64 13.26
N ALA A 4 10.41 4.88 12.74
CA ALA A 4 9.85 6.02 13.48
C ALA A 4 8.33 5.91 13.59
N VAL A 5 7.66 5.42 12.53
CA VAL A 5 6.21 5.15 12.57
C VAL A 5 5.91 3.99 13.52
N ILE A 6 6.71 2.93 13.52
CA ILE A 6 6.55 1.82 14.49
C ILE A 6 6.72 2.33 15.93
N GLY A 7 7.73 3.17 16.20
CA GLY A 7 7.93 3.77 17.51
C GLY A 7 6.76 4.64 17.98
N THR A 8 6.03 5.32 17.07
CA THR A 8 4.82 6.06 17.44
C THR A 8 3.64 5.17 17.87
N PHE A 9 3.68 3.87 17.55
CA PHE A 9 2.64 2.90 17.90
C PHE A 9 3.18 1.78 18.80
N GLU A 10 4.24 2.05 19.57
CA GLU A 10 4.85 1.08 20.49
C GLU A 10 3.84 0.57 21.53
N GLU A 11 3.03 1.46 22.11
CA GLU A 11 1.96 1.11 23.06
C GLU A 11 0.90 0.16 22.45
N THR A 12 0.55 0.37 21.18
CA THR A 12 -0.34 -0.54 20.43
C THR A 12 0.28 -1.94 20.32
N LEU A 13 1.60 -2.02 20.06
CA LEU A 13 2.32 -3.28 19.94
C LEU A 13 2.53 -3.99 21.28
N GLU A 14 2.74 -3.24 22.36
CA GLU A 14 2.79 -3.77 23.72
C GLU A 14 1.44 -4.36 24.15
N THR A 15 0.35 -3.68 23.80
CA THR A 15 -1.00 -4.15 24.13
C THR A 15 -1.41 -5.35 23.28
N MET A 16 -0.99 -5.39 22.02
CA MET A 16 -1.32 -6.49 21.11
C MET A 16 -0.14 -6.86 20.20
N ALA A 17 0.74 -7.73 20.71
CA ALA A 17 1.91 -8.22 19.96
C ALA A 17 1.56 -8.86 18.61
N ALA A 18 0.35 -9.43 18.46
CA ALA A 18 -0.13 -10.02 17.22
C ALA A 18 -0.16 -9.03 16.04
N VAL A 19 -0.31 -7.72 16.31
CA VAL A 19 -0.30 -6.65 15.31
C VAL A 19 1.03 -6.61 14.56
N ALA A 20 2.15 -6.96 15.21
CA ALA A 20 3.46 -6.98 14.59
C ALA A 20 3.59 -8.04 13.48
N PHE A 21 2.88 -9.17 13.59
CA PHE A 21 2.98 -10.26 12.62
C PHE A 21 2.45 -9.90 11.24
N PHE A 22 1.57 -8.90 11.14
CA PHE A 22 1.00 -8.45 9.86
C PHE A 22 1.78 -7.28 9.23
N ILE A 23 2.74 -6.68 9.94
CA ILE A 23 3.58 -5.60 9.41
C ILE A 23 4.34 -6.05 8.14
N PRO A 24 5.03 -7.21 8.12
CA PRO A 24 5.72 -7.67 6.91
C PRO A 24 4.78 -7.86 5.72
N LEU A 25 3.58 -8.37 5.95
CA LEU A 25 2.56 -8.57 4.92
C LEU A 25 2.13 -7.24 4.29
N ILE A 26 1.84 -6.23 5.13
CA ILE A 26 1.44 -4.90 4.66
C ILE A 26 2.58 -4.24 3.86
N MET A 27 3.82 -4.39 4.32
CA MET A 27 4.99 -3.77 3.68
C MET A 27 5.37 -4.43 2.35
N ASP A 28 5.31 -5.76 2.30
CA ASP A 28 5.61 -6.53 1.10
C ASP A 28 4.57 -6.28 0.01
N MET A 29 3.28 -6.37 0.35
CA MET A 29 2.21 -6.14 -0.62
C MET A 29 2.20 -4.72 -1.17
N GLY A 30 2.45 -3.71 -0.32
CA GLY A 30 2.63 -2.35 -0.78
C GLY A 30 3.81 -2.23 -1.76
N GLY A 31 4.92 -2.93 -1.50
CA GLY A 31 6.10 -2.87 -2.38
C GLY A 31 5.88 -3.52 -3.73
N ASN A 32 5.40 -4.76 -3.72
CA ASN A 32 5.22 -5.54 -4.94
C ASN A 32 4.20 -4.87 -5.89
N LEU A 33 3.10 -4.32 -5.35
CA LEU A 33 2.11 -3.60 -6.14
C LEU A 33 2.60 -2.24 -6.66
N GLY A 34 3.33 -1.49 -5.84
CA GLY A 34 3.93 -0.22 -6.26
C GLY A 34 4.91 -0.39 -7.42
N THR A 35 5.81 -1.36 -7.30
CA THR A 35 6.79 -1.68 -8.36
C THR A 35 6.11 -2.24 -9.61
N GLN A 36 5.09 -3.09 -9.45
CA GLN A 36 4.31 -3.59 -10.58
C GLN A 36 3.67 -2.45 -11.37
N SER A 37 2.97 -1.54 -10.68
CA SER A 37 2.31 -0.39 -11.31
C SER A 37 3.31 0.58 -11.96
N SER A 38 4.46 0.81 -11.31
CA SER A 38 5.57 1.61 -11.88
C SER A 38 6.14 1.00 -13.16
N SER A 39 6.32 -0.32 -13.18
CA SER A 39 6.76 -1.04 -14.37
C SER A 39 5.73 -0.96 -15.51
N ILE A 40 4.43 -1.08 -15.19
CA ILE A 40 3.34 -0.94 -16.15
C ILE A 40 3.34 0.46 -16.77
N PHE A 41 3.45 1.51 -15.95
CA PHE A 41 3.54 2.89 -16.44
C PHE A 41 4.74 3.05 -17.37
N THR A 42 5.93 2.66 -16.89
CA THR A 42 7.20 2.84 -17.61
C THR A 42 7.16 2.14 -18.96
N ARG A 43 6.70 0.88 -19.00
CA ARG A 43 6.57 0.11 -20.24
C ARG A 43 5.59 0.78 -21.20
N ALA A 44 4.42 1.17 -20.72
CA ALA A 44 3.41 1.81 -21.56
C ALA A 44 3.86 3.20 -22.06
N TYR A 45 4.67 3.92 -21.28
CA TYR A 45 5.26 5.19 -21.68
C TYR A 45 6.31 4.99 -22.79
N VAL A 46 7.27 4.08 -22.60
CA VAL A 46 8.34 3.80 -23.58
C VAL A 46 7.78 3.25 -24.89
N LEU A 47 6.72 2.44 -24.85
CA LEU A 47 6.04 1.93 -26.04
C LEU A 47 5.12 2.95 -26.72
N GLY A 48 4.99 4.18 -26.18
CA GLY A 48 4.10 5.21 -26.73
C GLY A 48 2.60 4.92 -26.55
N HIS A 49 2.25 4.00 -25.65
CA HIS A 49 0.86 3.61 -25.37
C HIS A 49 0.17 4.54 -24.35
N ILE A 50 0.93 5.35 -23.59
CA ILE A 50 0.35 6.33 -22.67
C ILE A 50 0.04 7.63 -23.40
N ASN A 51 -1.25 7.95 -23.45
CA ASN A 51 -1.70 9.29 -23.79
C ASN A 51 -1.75 10.17 -22.54
N MET A 52 -0.84 11.15 -22.45
CA MET A 52 -0.72 12.07 -21.32
C MET A 52 -1.97 12.93 -21.06
N LYS A 53 -2.83 13.13 -22.08
CA LYS A 53 -4.10 13.86 -21.92
C LYS A 53 -5.18 13.01 -21.22
N ALA A 54 -5.05 11.69 -21.28
CA ALA A 54 -5.97 10.74 -20.66
C ALA A 54 -5.38 10.10 -19.39
N PHE A 55 -4.34 10.69 -18.80
CA PHE A 55 -3.63 10.12 -17.67
C PHE A 55 -4.54 9.76 -16.48
N SER A 56 -5.50 10.62 -16.15
CA SER A 56 -6.46 10.37 -15.06
C SER A 56 -7.28 9.08 -15.26
N LYS A 57 -7.65 8.75 -16.50
CA LYS A 57 -8.35 7.50 -16.83
C LYS A 57 -7.45 6.28 -16.61
N HIS A 58 -6.17 6.38 -16.96
CA HIS A 58 -5.21 5.30 -16.75
C HIS A 58 -4.91 5.11 -15.27
N LEU A 59 -4.71 6.21 -14.53
CA LEU A 59 -4.54 6.19 -13.08
C LEU A 59 -5.75 5.57 -12.38
N ALA A 60 -6.97 5.97 -12.74
CA ALA A 60 -8.19 5.41 -12.14
C ALA A 60 -8.34 3.90 -12.41
N LYS A 61 -7.96 3.45 -13.62
CA LYS A 61 -7.92 2.01 -13.94
C LYS A 61 -6.95 1.28 -13.02
N GLU A 62 -5.77 1.83 -12.80
CA GLU A 62 -4.73 1.18 -12.00
C GLU A 62 -5.05 1.18 -10.51
N VAL A 63 -5.58 2.29 -9.99
CA VAL A 63 -6.18 2.34 -8.65
C VAL A 63 -7.28 1.27 -8.50
N GLY A 64 -8.11 1.06 -9.51
CA GLY A 64 -9.12 -0.02 -9.52
C GLY A 64 -8.53 -1.43 -9.50
N VAL A 65 -7.41 -1.66 -10.21
CA VAL A 65 -6.67 -2.93 -10.14
C VAL A 65 -6.10 -3.14 -8.74
N GLY A 66 -5.45 -2.12 -8.18
CA GLY A 66 -4.90 -2.14 -6.82
C GLY A 66 -5.96 -2.40 -5.76
N LEU A 67 -7.15 -1.77 -5.89
CA LEU A 67 -8.29 -2.03 -5.02
C LEU A 67 -8.81 -3.46 -5.15
N SER A 68 -8.91 -3.98 -6.37
CA SER A 68 -9.41 -5.35 -6.61
C SER A 68 -8.48 -6.39 -5.97
N ILE A 69 -7.17 -6.23 -6.17
CA ILE A 69 -6.16 -7.10 -5.54
C ILE A 69 -6.18 -6.92 -4.03
N GLY A 70 -6.25 -5.67 -3.56
CA GLY A 70 -6.29 -5.34 -2.15
C GLY A 70 -7.50 -5.92 -1.41
N VAL A 71 -8.69 -5.87 -2.01
CA VAL A 71 -9.90 -6.48 -1.44
C VAL A 71 -9.79 -7.99 -1.41
N MET A 72 -9.30 -8.61 -2.49
CA MET A 72 -9.13 -10.07 -2.55
C MET A 72 -8.17 -10.56 -1.46
N LEU A 73 -6.99 -9.95 -1.37
CA LEU A 73 -6.01 -10.29 -0.34
C LEU A 73 -6.47 -9.88 1.05
N GLY A 74 -7.18 -8.77 1.16
CA GLY A 74 -7.72 -8.25 2.42
C GLY A 74 -8.75 -9.20 3.02
N ILE A 75 -9.64 -9.78 2.22
CA ILE A 75 -10.59 -10.81 2.67
C ILE A 75 -9.84 -12.04 3.18
N LEU A 76 -8.84 -12.53 2.43
CA LEU A 76 -8.05 -13.69 2.83
C LEU A 76 -7.29 -13.43 4.15
N ALA A 77 -6.66 -12.25 4.25
CA ALA A 77 -5.91 -11.85 5.45
C ALA A 77 -6.84 -11.65 6.65
N ALA A 78 -8.03 -11.07 6.45
CA ALA A 78 -9.03 -10.90 7.50
C ALA A 78 -9.48 -12.25 8.06
N ILE A 79 -9.83 -13.20 7.20
CA ILE A 79 -10.23 -14.55 7.61
C ILE A 79 -9.08 -15.23 8.36
N ALA A 80 -7.86 -15.18 7.82
CA ALA A 80 -6.69 -15.79 8.44
C ALA A 80 -6.39 -15.18 9.82
N ALA A 81 -6.43 -13.86 9.94
CA ALA A 81 -6.20 -13.14 11.19
C ALA A 81 -7.28 -13.43 12.23
N THR A 82 -8.56 -13.46 11.85
CA THR A 82 -9.66 -13.79 12.75
C THR A 82 -9.57 -15.23 13.25
N VAL A 83 -9.29 -16.19 12.37
CA VAL A 83 -9.15 -17.60 12.78
C VAL A 83 -7.93 -17.81 13.67
N TRP A 84 -6.81 -17.15 13.37
CA TRP A 84 -5.57 -17.34 14.10
C TRP A 84 -5.58 -16.65 15.48
N GLN A 85 -6.04 -15.41 15.55
CA GLN A 85 -5.98 -14.60 16.77
C GLN A 85 -7.29 -14.61 17.56
N GLY A 86 -8.36 -15.21 17.02
CA GLY A 86 -9.67 -15.23 17.66
C GLY A 86 -10.36 -13.86 17.76
N SER A 87 -9.85 -12.83 17.07
CA SER A 87 -10.40 -11.48 17.05
C SER A 87 -10.91 -11.10 15.65
N PRO A 88 -12.24 -11.00 15.47
CA PRO A 88 -12.85 -10.45 14.26
C PRO A 88 -12.42 -9.00 13.99
N GLU A 89 -12.25 -8.20 15.03
CA GLU A 89 -11.86 -6.79 14.96
C GLU A 89 -10.48 -6.63 14.34
N LEU A 90 -9.51 -7.43 14.80
CA LEU A 90 -8.18 -7.49 14.21
C LEU A 90 -8.24 -7.90 12.74
N GLY A 91 -9.03 -8.93 12.42
CA GLY A 91 -9.16 -9.40 11.05
C GLY A 91 -9.71 -8.33 10.11
N ILE A 92 -10.77 -7.63 10.52
CA ILE A 92 -11.34 -6.51 9.76
C ILE A 92 -10.31 -5.40 9.58
N ALA A 93 -9.58 -5.02 10.65
CA ALA A 93 -8.56 -3.98 10.60
C ALA A 93 -7.43 -4.34 9.61
N VAL A 94 -6.89 -5.56 9.69
CA VAL A 94 -5.85 -6.07 8.79
C VAL A 94 -6.35 -6.10 7.35
N GLY A 95 -7.56 -6.62 7.11
CA GLY A 95 -8.12 -6.73 5.77
C GLY A 95 -8.35 -5.37 5.10
N LEU A 96 -8.93 -4.42 5.82
CA LEU A 96 -9.14 -3.05 5.35
C LEU A 96 -7.81 -2.33 5.12
N ALA A 97 -6.85 -2.52 6.02
CA ALA A 97 -5.52 -1.94 5.88
C ALA A 97 -4.86 -2.46 4.60
N LEU A 98 -4.89 -3.76 4.36
CA LEU A 98 -4.32 -4.36 3.15
C LEU A 98 -5.00 -3.84 1.88
N ALA A 99 -6.33 -3.70 1.88
CA ALA A 99 -7.05 -3.13 0.75
C ALA A 99 -6.63 -1.68 0.47
N ALA A 100 -6.56 -0.85 1.51
CA ALA A 100 -6.16 0.55 1.39
C ALA A 100 -4.69 0.71 0.98
N THR A 101 -3.77 -0.07 1.57
CA THR A 101 -2.34 0.00 1.24
C THR A 101 -2.06 -0.47 -0.19
N CYS A 102 -2.72 -1.54 -0.65
CA CYS A 102 -2.61 -2.03 -2.03
C CYS A 102 -3.11 -0.99 -3.04
N THR A 103 -4.25 -0.36 -2.75
CA THR A 103 -4.85 0.69 -3.58
C THR A 103 -3.91 1.90 -3.69
N LEU A 104 -3.39 2.36 -2.57
CA LEU A 104 -2.46 3.49 -2.50
C LEU A 104 -1.14 3.16 -3.20
N ALA A 105 -0.58 1.97 -2.98
CA ALA A 105 0.66 1.53 -3.60
C ALA A 105 0.56 1.49 -5.13
N SER A 106 -0.52 0.92 -5.66
CA SER A 106 -0.76 0.90 -7.10
C SER A 106 -0.94 2.31 -7.68
N GLY A 107 -1.71 3.17 -7.00
CA GLY A 107 -1.86 4.57 -7.38
C GLY A 107 -0.54 5.33 -7.41
N LEU A 108 0.27 5.24 -6.35
CA LEU A 108 1.60 5.86 -6.29
C LEU A 108 2.54 5.29 -7.35
N GLY A 109 2.51 3.97 -7.54
CA GLY A 109 3.31 3.29 -8.55
C GLY A 109 3.04 3.81 -9.94
N PHE A 110 1.81 4.22 -10.26
CA PHE A 110 1.49 4.80 -11.56
C PHE A 110 1.75 6.32 -11.60
N PHE A 111 1.54 7.01 -10.48
CA PHE A 111 1.56 8.46 -10.38
C PHE A 111 2.96 9.06 -10.27
N ILE A 112 3.85 8.44 -9.49
CA ILE A 112 5.21 8.96 -9.28
C ILE A 112 6.03 8.96 -10.58
N PRO A 113 6.10 7.87 -11.37
CA PRO A 113 6.79 7.88 -12.65
C PRO A 113 6.26 8.95 -13.62
N TRP A 114 4.95 9.19 -13.61
CA TRP A 114 4.33 10.22 -14.44
C TRP A 114 4.76 11.64 -14.04
N ILE A 115 4.88 11.92 -12.74
CA ILE A 115 5.43 13.19 -12.26
C ILE A 115 6.87 13.35 -12.74
N LEU A 116 7.70 12.32 -12.60
CA LEU A 116 9.10 12.39 -13.02
C LEU A 116 9.23 12.66 -14.52
N VAL A 117 8.43 11.98 -15.35
CA VAL A 117 8.35 12.28 -16.80
C VAL A 117 7.95 13.72 -17.07
N ARG A 118 6.94 14.24 -16.35
CA ARG A 118 6.47 15.64 -16.47
C ARG A 118 7.56 16.65 -16.10
N LEU A 119 8.45 16.29 -15.18
CA LEU A 119 9.59 17.11 -14.75
C LEU A 119 10.84 16.93 -15.63
N GLY A 120 10.79 16.05 -16.65
CA GLY A 120 11.94 15.73 -17.50
C GLY A 120 13.02 14.90 -16.78
N MET A 121 12.66 14.22 -15.70
CA MET A 121 13.54 13.36 -14.91
C MET A 121 13.41 11.89 -15.35
N ASP A 122 14.45 11.10 -15.08
CA ASP A 122 14.44 9.65 -15.34
C ASP A 122 13.49 8.93 -14.38
N GLN A 123 12.35 8.48 -14.91
CA GLN A 123 11.36 7.73 -14.16
C GLN A 123 11.81 6.32 -13.75
N VAL A 124 12.75 5.70 -14.46
CA VAL A 124 13.21 4.34 -14.15
C VAL A 124 14.12 4.37 -12.93
N ALA A 125 15.05 5.33 -12.89
CA ALA A 125 15.99 5.46 -11.78
C ALA A 125 15.35 6.08 -10.53
N GLY A 126 14.41 7.03 -10.70
CA GLY A 126 13.88 7.82 -9.59
C GLY A 126 12.64 7.25 -8.90
N SER A 127 11.81 6.48 -9.60
CA SER A 127 10.49 6.08 -9.06
C SER A 127 10.60 5.11 -7.90
N ASP A 128 11.43 4.08 -8.02
CA ASP A 128 11.45 2.97 -7.06
C ASP A 128 11.83 3.41 -5.63
N PRO A 129 12.88 4.23 -5.40
CA PRO A 129 13.20 4.74 -4.06
C PRO A 129 12.11 5.65 -3.48
N ILE A 130 11.49 6.49 -4.32
CA ILE A 130 10.45 7.44 -3.88
C ILE A 130 9.17 6.68 -3.50
N ILE A 131 8.72 5.78 -4.37
CA ILE A 131 7.55 4.93 -4.11
C ILE A 131 7.75 4.13 -2.83
N THR A 132 8.94 3.53 -2.66
CA THR A 132 9.24 2.70 -1.49
C THR A 132 9.21 3.50 -0.20
N THR A 133 9.76 4.70 -0.19
CA THR A 133 9.75 5.55 1.01
C THR A 133 8.34 6.00 1.38
N ILE A 134 7.55 6.45 0.40
CA ILE A 134 6.19 6.94 0.65
C ILE A 134 5.30 5.79 1.11
N LYS A 135 5.31 4.65 0.39
CA LYS A 135 4.44 3.51 0.71
C LYS A 135 4.74 2.93 2.10
N ASP A 136 6.00 2.90 2.53
CA ASP A 136 6.37 2.32 3.81
C ASP A 136 5.82 3.16 4.96
N ILE A 137 5.88 4.49 4.83
CA ILE A 137 5.31 5.42 5.81
C ILE A 137 3.78 5.36 5.78
N THR A 138 3.17 5.57 4.61
CA THR A 138 1.71 5.64 4.50
C THR A 138 1.04 4.30 4.78
N GLY A 139 1.68 3.19 4.41
CA GLY A 139 1.15 1.85 4.62
C GLY A 139 1.09 1.49 6.11
N LEU A 140 2.14 1.82 6.86
CA LEU A 140 2.13 1.64 8.32
C LEU A 140 1.14 2.59 9.00
N LEU A 141 1.07 3.85 8.58
CA LEU A 141 0.10 4.80 9.13
C LEU A 141 -1.35 4.32 8.92
N ILE A 142 -1.70 3.85 7.72
CA ILE A 142 -3.02 3.28 7.43
C ILE A 142 -3.29 2.06 8.32
N TYR A 143 -2.31 1.16 8.42
CA TYR A 143 -2.44 -0.06 9.20
C TYR A 143 -2.68 0.24 10.68
N PHE A 144 -1.78 0.99 11.32
CA PHE A 144 -1.92 1.30 12.74
C PHE A 144 -3.13 2.17 13.05
N PHE A 145 -3.50 3.08 12.14
CA PHE A 145 -4.73 3.85 12.29
C PHE A 145 -5.96 2.94 12.35
N LEU A 146 -6.08 1.99 11.42
CA LEU A 146 -7.21 1.05 11.40
C LEU A 146 -7.18 0.09 12.59
N ILE A 147 -6.00 -0.39 13.01
CA ILE A 147 -5.87 -1.19 14.22
C ILE A 147 -6.43 -0.43 15.43
N ASN A 148 -6.02 0.83 15.61
CA ASN A 148 -6.53 1.65 16.72
C ASN A 148 -8.04 1.87 16.64
N GLN A 149 -8.61 2.10 15.45
CA GLN A 149 -10.05 2.32 15.29
C GLN A 149 -10.90 1.08 15.59
N PHE A 150 -10.44 -0.11 15.21
CA PHE A 150 -11.24 -1.34 15.35
C PHE A 150 -10.95 -2.13 16.62
N VAL A 151 -9.69 -2.15 17.06
CA VAL A 151 -9.28 -2.86 18.29
C VAL A 151 -9.47 -1.98 19.53
N GLY A 152 -9.64 -0.66 19.36
CA GLY A 152 -9.97 0.26 20.44
C GLY A 152 -8.82 0.47 21.43
N LEU A 153 -7.60 0.66 20.91
CA LEU A 153 -6.37 0.68 21.72
C LEU A 153 -5.96 2.07 22.25
N ILE A 154 -6.87 3.04 22.29
CA ILE A 154 -6.75 4.30 23.05
C ILE A 154 -8.15 4.73 23.51
#